data_AF-A0A820FSR4-F1
#
_entry.id   AF-A0A820FSR4-F1
#
_cell.length_a   1.000
_cell.length_b   1.000
_cell.length_c   1.000
_cell.angle_alpha   90.00
_cell.angle_beta   90.00
_cell.angle_gamma   90.00
#
_symmetry.space_group_name_H-M   'P 1'
#
loop_
_entity.id
_entity.type
_entity.pdbx_description
1 polymer ?
#
loop_
_entity_poly.entity_id
_entity_poly.type
_entity_poly.pdbx_seq_one_letter_code
_entity_poly.pdbx_strand_id
1 'polypeptide(L)'
;ISVADISAKDGRFVDLYQRLQLNNILPIINMPYDYNCPSFQNELQKRTCPVCCLYHPSAAAVKRHKRLHSSKYLKQQKVIIAKI
;
A
#
# COMPACT_ATOMS: atom_id res chain seq x y z
N ILE A 1 23.03 -21.36 7.31
CA ILE A 1 23.35 -20.56 6.11
C ILE A 1 22.19 -19.60 5.90
N SER A 2 22.42 -18.29 6.05
CA SER A 2 21.39 -17.27 5.92
C SER A 2 20.86 -17.22 4.49
N VAL A 3 19.54 -17.28 4.31
CA VAL A 3 18.87 -17.24 2.99
C VAL A 3 19.16 -15.92 2.25
N ALA A 4 19.53 -14.87 2.98
CA ALA A 4 19.89 -13.57 2.41
C ALA A 4 21.23 -13.59 1.64
N ASP A 5 22.16 -14.48 1.99
CA ASP A 5 23.51 -14.47 1.43
C ASP A 5 23.61 -15.12 0.04
N ILE A 6 22.65 -15.97 -0.33
CA ILE A 6 22.66 -16.73 -1.60
C ILE A 6 22.16 -15.86 -2.76
N SER A 7 21.27 -14.89 -2.50
CA SER A 7 20.63 -14.10 -3.57
C SER A 7 21.52 -13.01 -4.15
N ALA A 8 22.51 -12.52 -3.40
CA ALA A 8 23.28 -11.33 -3.79
C ALA A 8 24.38 -11.58 -4.84
N LYS A 9 24.87 -12.82 -4.96
CA LYS A 9 25.99 -13.16 -5.86
C LYS A 9 25.58 -13.66 -7.25
N ASP A 10 24.40 -14.28 -7.37
CA ASP A 10 23.98 -14.96 -8.60
C ASP A 10 22.74 -14.34 -9.27
N GLY A 11 22.15 -13.27 -8.71
CA GLY A 11 20.92 -12.67 -9.24
C GLY A 11 19.71 -13.59 -9.29
N ARG A 12 19.79 -14.76 -8.62
CA ARG A 12 18.71 -15.74 -8.56
C ARG A 12 17.75 -15.36 -7.45
N PHE A 13 16.54 -14.99 -7.84
CA PHE A 13 15.46 -14.70 -6.91
C PHE A 13 14.92 -16.00 -6.30
N VAL A 14 14.47 -15.89 -5.04
CA VAL A 14 13.76 -16.96 -4.33
C VAL A 14 12.45 -17.29 -5.02
N ASP A 15 11.99 -18.53 -4.90
CA ASP A 15 10.73 -19.01 -5.47
C ASP A 15 9.53 -18.14 -5.07
N LEU A 16 8.54 -18.03 -5.95
CA LEU A 16 7.35 -17.21 -5.76
C LEU A 16 6.61 -17.56 -4.47
N TYR A 17 6.45 -18.86 -4.19
CA TYR A 17 5.73 -19.32 -3.00
C TYR A 17 6.45 -18.87 -1.72
N GLN A 18 7.77 -19.00 -1.71
CA GLN A 18 8.61 -18.57 -0.58
C GLN A 18 8.58 -17.05 -0.39
N ARG A 19 8.52 -16.27 -1.47
CA ARG A 19 8.37 -14.80 -1.41
C ARG A 19 7.01 -14.37 -0.85
N LEU A 20 5.93 -15.05 -1.21
CA LEU A 20 4.59 -14.74 -0.72
C LEU A 20 4.44 -15.03 0.78
N GLN A 21 5.11 -16.08 1.29
CA GLN A 21 5.13 -16.35 2.73
C GLN A 21 5.81 -15.24 3.53
N LEU A 22 6.86 -14.60 2.98
CA LEU A 22 7.56 -13.48 3.62
C LEU A 22 6.73 -12.18 3.63
N ASN A 23 5.85 -11.97 2.64
CA ASN A 23 4.97 -10.79 2.60
C ASN A 23 3.99 -10.72 3.79
N ASN A 24 3.72 -11.85 4.45
CA ASN A 24 2.88 -11.89 5.66
C ASN A 24 3.67 -11.66 6.96
N ILE A 25 5.01 -11.69 6.90
CA ILE A 25 5.88 -11.62 8.08
C ILE A 25 6.38 -10.19 8.32
N LEU A 26 6.58 -9.42 7.25
CA LEU A 26 6.94 -8.02 7.40
C LEU A 26 5.68 -7.19 7.68
N PRO A 27 5.69 -6.32 8.71
CA PRO A 27 4.63 -5.34 8.84
C PRO A 27 4.59 -4.57 7.52
N ILE A 28 3.42 -4.53 6.88
CA ILE A 28 3.20 -3.67 5.72
C ILE A 28 3.39 -2.25 6.22
N ILE A 29 4.60 -1.73 6.08
CA ILE A 29 4.90 -0.34 6.37
C ILE A 29 4.16 0.40 5.25
N ASN A 30 3.01 0.99 5.57
CA ASN A 30 2.24 1.87 4.67
C ASN A 30 2.99 3.20 4.42
N MET A 31 4.31 3.14 4.31
CA MET A 31 5.15 4.26 3.97
C MET A 31 4.98 4.53 2.47
N PRO A 32 4.71 5.78 2.07
CA PRO A 32 4.71 6.15 0.66
C PRO A 32 6.03 5.76 -0.01
N TYR A 33 5.96 5.20 -1.22
CA TYR A 33 7.14 4.81 -1.99
C TYR A 33 8.16 5.95 -2.19
N ASP A 34 7.62 7.16 -2.29
CA ASP A 34 8.30 8.43 -2.53
C ASP A 34 8.60 9.21 -1.23
N TYR A 35 8.42 8.61 -0.04
CA TYR A 35 8.64 9.28 1.25
C TYR A 35 10.06 9.86 1.39
N ASN A 36 11.07 9.14 0.94
CA ASN A 36 12.47 9.55 1.05
C ASN A 36 12.92 10.48 -0.10
N CYS A 37 12.05 10.81 -1.06
CA CYS A 37 12.41 11.65 -2.19
C CYS A 37 12.17 13.14 -1.86
N PRO A 38 13.22 13.99 -1.77
CA PRO A 38 13.07 15.39 -1.38
C PRO A 38 12.15 16.18 -2.32
N SER A 39 12.22 15.90 -3.62
CA SER A 39 11.40 16.56 -4.65
C SER A 39 9.90 16.28 -4.50
N PHE A 40 9.53 15.16 -3.88
CA PHE A 40 8.13 14.73 -3.74
C PHE A 40 7.55 15.00 -2.35
N GLN A 41 8.32 15.56 -1.40
CA GLN A 41 7.83 15.84 -0.05
C GLN A 41 6.56 16.71 -0.03
N ASN A 42 6.50 17.71 -0.91
CA ASN A 42 5.32 18.58 -1.04
C ASN A 42 4.11 17.86 -1.68
N GLU A 43 4.36 16.83 -2.50
CA GLU A 43 3.32 16.06 -3.19
C GLU A 43 2.75 14.94 -2.29
N LEU A 44 3.54 14.41 -1.35
CA LEU A 44 3.11 13.40 -0.38
C LEU A 44 1.88 13.85 0.41
N GLN A 45 1.86 15.11 0.87
CA GLN A 45 0.71 15.66 1.59
C GLN A 45 -0.54 15.74 0.70
N LYS A 46 -0.38 16.17 -0.56
CA LYS A 46 -1.49 16.24 -1.53
C LYS A 46 -2.05 14.86 -1.90
N ARG A 47 -1.19 13.85 -1.81
CA ARG A 47 -1.45 12.44 -2.13
C ARG A 47 -1.96 11.61 -0.96
N THR A 48 -2.05 12.20 0.23
CA THR A 48 -2.56 11.52 1.43
C THR A 48 -3.98 11.97 1.72
N CYS A 49 -4.88 11.02 1.96
CA CYS A 49 -6.26 11.35 2.32
C CYS A 49 -6.32 11.92 3.75
N PRO A 50 -6.90 13.11 3.98
CA PRO A 50 -6.94 13.72 5.31
C PRO A 50 -7.94 13.02 6.27
N VAL A 51 -8.82 12.16 5.75
CA VAL A 51 -9.86 11.49 6.56
C VAL A 51 -9.36 10.18 7.16
N CYS A 52 -8.64 9.38 6.37
CA CYS A 52 -8.20 8.04 6.76
C CYS A 52 -6.68 7.84 6.64
N CYS A 53 -5.93 8.90 6.37
CA CYS A 53 -4.46 8.93 6.28
C CYS A 53 -3.86 7.93 5.27
N LEU A 54 -4.65 7.45 4.28
CA LEU A 54 -4.16 6.56 3.24
C LEU A 54 -3.43 7.35 2.16
N TYR A 55 -2.21 6.90 1.83
CA TYR A 55 -1.44 7.40 0.71
C TYR A 55 -1.98 6.85 -0.63
N HIS A 56 -1.96 7.69 -1.66
CA HIS A 56 -2.35 7.32 -3.02
C HIS A 56 -1.27 7.74 -4.03
N PRO A 57 -1.10 6.99 -5.13
CA PRO A 57 -0.04 7.25 -6.10
C PRO A 57 -0.23 8.56 -6.91
N SER A 58 -1.41 9.19 -6.84
CA SER A 58 -1.67 10.46 -7.53
C SER A 58 -2.78 11.27 -6.85
N ALA A 59 -2.78 12.59 -7.10
CA ALA A 59 -3.84 13.48 -6.63
C ALA A 59 -5.23 13.10 -7.20
N ALA A 60 -5.27 12.58 -8.43
CA ALA A 60 -6.51 12.08 -9.04
C ALA A 60 -7.06 10.85 -8.29
N ALA A 61 -6.17 9.95 -7.83
CA ALA A 61 -6.54 8.81 -7.02
C ALA A 61 -7.09 9.25 -5.64
N VAL A 62 -6.47 10.23 -4.98
CA VAL A 62 -7.01 10.82 -3.73
C VAL A 62 -8.40 11.40 -3.97
N LYS A 63 -8.60 12.18 -5.03
CA LYS A 63 -9.89 12.80 -5.34
C LYS A 63 -10.99 11.75 -5.55
N ARG A 64 -10.67 10.63 -6.19
CA ARG A 64 -11.59 9.50 -6.34
C ARG A 64 -11.86 8.83 -5.00
N HIS A 65 -10.81 8.54 -4.23
CA HIS A 65 -10.91 7.90 -2.92
C HIS A 65 -11.76 8.72 -1.93
N LYS A 66 -11.64 10.06 -1.94
CA LYS A 66 -12.46 10.95 -1.10
C LYS A 66 -13.96 10.73 -1.27
N ARG A 67 -14.42 10.24 -2.44
CA ARG A 67 -15.84 9.91 -2.67
C ARG A 67 -16.30 8.70 -1.84
N LEU A 68 -15.40 7.80 -1.44
CA LEU A 68 -15.73 6.64 -0.60
C LEU A 68 -16.08 7.04 0.84
N HIS A 69 -15.54 8.17 1.31
CA HIS A 69 -15.89 8.74 2.62
C HIS A 69 -17.26 9.39 2.66
N SER A 70 -17.90 9.61 1.50
CA SER A 70 -19.28 10.10 1.49
C SER A 70 -20.22 8.99 1.99
N SER A 71 -21.11 9.34 2.92
CA SER A 71 -22.03 8.44 3.66
C SER A 71 -22.80 7.43 2.78
N LYS A 72 -22.94 7.68 1.47
CA LYS A 72 -23.54 6.77 0.49
C LYS A 72 -22.74 5.48 0.25
N TYR A 73 -21.41 5.50 0.37
CA TYR A 73 -20.55 4.32 0.14
C TYR A 73 -20.37 3.43 1.39
N LEU A 74 -20.37 4.01 2.59
CA LEU A 74 -20.32 3.25 3.85
C LEU A 74 -21.52 2.32 4.03
N LYS A 75 -22.68 2.67 3.44
CA LYS A 75 -23.87 1.80 3.42
C LYS A 75 -23.72 0.59 2.48
N GLN A 76 -22.92 0.67 1.41
CA GLN A 76 -22.77 -0.42 0.44
C GLN A 76 -21.80 -1.52 0.92
N GLN A 77 -20.77 -1.20 1.71
CA GLN A 77 -19.87 -2.22 2.27
C GLN A 77 -20.55 -3.14 3.30
N LYS A 78 -21.50 -2.62 4.09
CA LYS A 78 -22.28 -3.47 5.03
C LYS A 78 -23.17 -4.50 4.33
N VAL A 79 -23.60 -4.24 3.09
CA VAL A 79 -24.49 -5.15 2.35
C VAL A 79 -23.73 -6.32 1.72
N ILE A 80 -22.44 -6.13 1.38
CA ILE A 80 -21.63 -7.18 0.75
C ILE A 80 -21.14 -8.19 1.79
N ILE A 81 -20.78 -7.74 3.00
CA ILE A 81 -20.32 -8.63 4.08
C ILE A 81 -21.49 -9.42 4.69
N ALA A 82 -22.71 -8.87 4.71
CA ALA A 82 -23.89 -9.56 5.24
C ALA A 82 -24.52 -10.59 4.28
N LYS A 83 -23.94 -10.80 3.09
CA LYS A 83 -24.42 -11.76 2.07
C LYS A 83 -23.42 -12.90 1.80
N ILE A 84 -22.42 -13.09 2.67
CA ILE A 84 -21.50 -14.24 2.67
C ILE A 84 -21.83 -15.10 3.89
#